data_AF-A0A0C9TZT1-F1
#
_entry.id   AF-A0A0C9TZT1-F1
#
_cell.length_a   1.000
_cell.length_b   1.000
_cell.length_c   1.000
_cell.angle_alpha   90.00
_cell.angle_beta   90.00
_cell.angle_gamma   90.00
#
_symmetry.space_group_name_H-M   'P 1'
#
loop_
_entity.id
_entity.type
_entity.pdbx_description
1 polymer ?
#
loop_
_entity_poly.entity_id
_entity_poly.type
_entity_poly.pdbx_seq_one_letter_code
_entity_poly.pdbx_strand_id
1 'polypeptide(L)' 'FADQSAQFIDAYRHGLTGAQAVWANKKYKGHRVLPNTIMEELEKANVFN' A
#
# COMPACT_ATOMS: atom_id res chain seq x y z
N PHE A 1 -7.72 -13.41 -7.25
CA PHE A 1 -6.63 -13.99 -6.45
C PHE A 1 -5.24 -13.46 -6.86
N ALA A 2 -4.88 -13.44 -8.15
CA ALA A 2 -3.57 -12.93 -8.60
C ALA A 2 -3.39 -11.40 -8.51
N ASP A 3 -4.45 -10.60 -8.70
CA ASP A 3 -4.32 -9.13 -8.62
C ASP A 3 -4.07 -8.62 -7.20
N GLN A 4 -4.60 -9.30 -6.18
CA GLN A 4 -4.36 -8.91 -4.79
C GLN A 4 -2.93 -9.20 -4.36
N SER A 5 -2.37 -10.36 -4.72
CA SER A 5 -0.97 -10.67 -4.40
C SER A 5 0.00 -9.72 -5.08
N ALA A 6 -0.28 -9.30 -6.32
CA ALA A 6 0.52 -8.30 -7.01
C ALA A 6 0.56 -6.95 -6.28
N GLN A 7 -0.57 -6.49 -5.72
CA GLN A 7 -0.64 -5.24 -4.97
C GLN A 7 0.15 -5.31 -3.65
N PHE A 8 0.12 -6.45 -2.96
CA PHE A 8 0.97 -6.65 -1.78
C PHE A 8 2.46 -6.70 -2.14
N ILE A 9 2.83 -7.31 -3.27
CA ILE A 9 4.22 -7.33 -3.75
C ILE A 9 4.69 -5.91 -4.09
N ASP A 10 3.86 -5.11 -4.76
CA ASP A 10 4.13 -3.70 -5.03
C ASP A 10 4.34 -2.93 -3.73
N ALA A 11 3.46 -3.16 -2.74
CA ALA A 11 3.60 -2.54 -1.43
C ALA A 11 4.92 -2.87 -0.74
N TYR A 12 5.33 -4.15 -0.74
CA TYR A 12 6.60 -4.56 -0.17
C TYR A 12 7.81 -4.00 -0.92
N ARG A 13 7.74 -3.84 -2.24
CA ARG A 13 8.79 -3.16 -3.02
C ARG A 13 8.97 -1.71 -2.62
N HIS A 14 7.90 -1.05 -2.18
CA HIS A 14 7.93 0.31 -1.63
C HIS A 14 8.32 0.37 -0.14
N GLY A 15 8.67 -0.76 0.48
CA GLY A 15 9.10 -0.82 1.89
C GLY A 15 7.95 -0.81 2.90
N LEU A 16 6.72 -1.08 2.46
CA LEU A 16 5.53 -1.03 3.32
C LEU A 16 5.45 -2.24 4.25
N THR A 17 5.03 -2.01 5.48
CA THR A 17 4.69 -3.08 6.42
C THR A 17 3.35 -3.73 6.06
N GLY A 18 3.05 -4.90 6.64
CA GLY A 18 1.77 -5.58 6.38
C GLY A 18 0.54 -4.71 6.70
N ALA A 19 0.59 -3.92 7.78
CA ALA A 19 -0.49 -3.00 8.14
C ALA A 19 -0.63 -1.86 7.12
N GLN A 20 0.49 -1.30 6.67
CA GLN A 20 0.52 -0.24 5.66
C GLN A 20 0.05 -0.75 4.29
N ALA A 21 0.44 -1.97 3.90
CA ALA A 21 0.00 -2.60 2.66
C ALA A 21 -1.51 -2.87 2.67
N VAL A 22 -2.08 -3.31 3.80
CA VAL A 22 -3.54 -3.48 3.94
C VAL A 22 -4.25 -2.14 3.81
N TRP A 23 -3.73 -1.08 4.42
CA TRP A 23 -4.29 0.26 4.28
C TRP A 23 -4.22 0.76 2.83
N ALA A 24 -3.06 0.62 2.19
CA ALA A 24 -2.83 1.02 0.81
C ALA A 24 -3.79 0.29 -0.14
N ASN A 25 -3.95 -1.03 0.01
CA ASN A 25 -4.86 -1.83 -0.81
C ASN A 25 -6.34 -1.47 -0.60
N LYS A 26 -6.71 -1.01 0.61
CA LYS A 26 -8.06 -0.50 0.88
C LYS A 26 -8.29 0.86 0.23
N LYS A 27 -7.30 1.75 0.29
CA LYS A 27 -7.40 3.12 -0.24
C LYS A 27 -7.37 3.16 -1.76
N TYR A 28 -6.45 2.42 -2.39
CA TYR A 28 -6.21 2.41 -3.82
C TYR A 28 -6.91 1.24 -4.53
N LYS A 29 -8.12 0.90 -4.09
CA LYS A 29 -8.87 -0.23 -4.65
C LYS A 29 -9.15 -0.01 -6.14
N GLY A 30 -8.47 -0.78 -7.00
CA GLY A 30 -8.56 -0.70 -8.46
C GLY A 30 -7.37 -0.03 -9.15
N HIS A 31 -6.52 0.68 -8.39
CA HIS A 31 -5.20 1.07 -8.88
C HIS A 31 -4.26 -0.13 -8.76
N ARG A 32 -3.53 -0.42 -9.84
CA ARG A 32 -2.55 -1.53 -9.88
C ARG A 32 -1.16 -1.12 -9.39
N VAL A 33 -0.91 0.18 -9.24
CA VAL A 33 0.40 0.75 -8.90
C VAL A 33 0.19 1.78 -7.79
N LEU A 34 0.99 1.66 -6.74
CA LEU A 34 1.00 2.64 -5.66
C LEU A 34 1.67 3.94 -6.14
N PRO A 35 1.11 5.11 -5.80
CA PRO A 35 1.77 6.36 -6.12
C PRO A 35 3.05 6.53 -5.30
N ASN A 36 4.04 7.26 -5.84
CA ASN A 36 5.27 7.56 -5.12
C ASN A 36 5.02 8.37 -3.82
N THR A 37 3.87 9.02 -3.69
CA THR A 37 3.43 9.76 -2.50
C THR A 37 2.90 8.87 -1.37
N ILE A 38 2.87 7.55 -1.55
CA ILE A 38 2.26 6.61 -0.60
C ILE A 38 2.78 6.76 0.83
N MET A 39 4.08 7.03 1.00
CA MET A 39 4.71 7.19 2.32
C MET A 39 4.21 8.44 3.05
N GLU A 40 4.09 9.58 2.35
CA GLU A 40 3.51 10.80 2.92
C GLU A 40 2.03 10.61 3.29
N GLU A 41 1.30 9.84 2.49
CA GLU A 41 -0.10 9.57 2.77
C GLU A 41 -0.31 8.63 3.95
N LEU A 42 0.61 7.68 4.17
CA LEU A 42 0.63 6.82 5.35
C LEU A 42 0.99 7.61 6.61
N GLU A 43 1.91 8.57 6.48
CA GLU A 43 2.26 9.48 7.56
C GLU A 43 1.05 10.31 8.01
N LYS A 44 0.35 10.92 7.04
CA LYS A 44 -0.90 11.64 7.29
C LYS A 44 -2.00 10.75 7.88
N ALA A 45 -2.04 9.48 7.48
CA ALA A 45 -3.02 8.52 7.96
C ALA A 45 -2.64 7.90 9.33
N ASN A 46 -1.47 8.26 9.88
CA ASN A 46 -0.91 7.70 11.11
C ASN A 46 -0.90 6.17 11.12
N VAL A 47 -0.58 5.57 9.97
CA VAL A 47 -0.46 4.11 9.81
C VAL A 47 0.99 3.70 10.09
N PHE A 48 1.47 4.08 11.27
CA PHE A 48 2.72 3.57 11.85
C PHE A 48 2.34 2.72 13.05
N ASN A 49 2.51 1.41 12.90
CA ASN A 49 2.41 0.45 13.99
C ASN A 49 3.59 -0.50 13.84
#